data_AF-A0A2D6J248-F1
#
_entry.id   AF-A0A2D6J248-F1
#
_cell.length_a   1.000
_cell.length_b   1.000
_cell.length_c   1.000
_cell.angle_alpha   90.00
_cell.angle_beta   90.00
_cell.angle_gamma   90.00
#
_symmetry.space_group_name_H-M   'P 1'
#
loop_
_entity.id
_entity.type
_entity.pdbx_description
1 polymer ?
#
loop_
_entity_poly.entity_id
_entity_poly.type
_entity_poly.pdbx_seq_one_letter_code
_entity_poly.pdbx_strand_id
1 'polypeptide(L)'
;MTGQISDTIIYKGENYDLIGIKGELISPKKFGMSTKVYSTGCWRGFYATYEITEAGLRLRTLTLSEKDNKYQPINNIRPEKGTWGEATYNNLDVNVPFSGTIRLAKDFIWELYIHMGYQKPTAFKTVYEITLEDGRVVKLQDKSKEMEEKRGAFKKAYETDGRTIADAFSLNMELE
;
A
#
# COMPACT_ATOMS: atom_id res chain seq x y z
N MET A 1 -5.40 14.29 12.16
CA MET A 1 -5.49 12.89 11.71
C MET A 1 -4.27 12.59 10.85
N THR A 2 -3.82 11.34 10.82
CA THR A 2 -2.62 10.89 10.08
C THR A 2 -3.06 9.99 8.93
N GLY A 3 -2.43 10.12 7.76
CA GLY A 3 -2.71 9.24 6.63
C GLY A 3 -2.47 7.77 6.97
N GLN A 4 -3.20 6.88 6.31
CA GLN A 4 -2.99 5.43 6.40
C GLN A 4 -1.62 5.07 5.83
N ILE A 5 -0.86 4.24 6.56
CA ILE A 5 0.40 3.67 6.09
C ILE A 5 0.11 2.84 4.84
N SER A 6 0.78 3.19 3.75
CA SER A 6 0.74 2.45 2.48
C SER A 6 1.54 1.16 2.57
N ASP A 7 1.10 0.17 1.81
CA ASP A 7 1.96 -0.98 1.51
C ASP A 7 3.10 -0.51 0.60
N THR A 8 4.28 -1.13 0.72
CA THR A 8 5.45 -0.81 -0.09
C THR A 8 5.62 -1.85 -1.19
N ILE A 9 5.94 -1.41 -2.41
CA ILE A 9 6.33 -2.27 -3.52
C ILE A 9 7.78 -1.96 -3.91
N ILE A 10 8.64 -2.96 -3.83
CA ILE A 10 10.00 -2.92 -4.37
C ILE A 10 9.90 -3.29 -5.85
N TYR A 11 10.32 -2.38 -6.73
CA TYR A 11 10.38 -2.62 -8.17
C TYR A 11 11.72 -2.13 -8.71
N LYS A 12 12.45 -3.01 -9.40
CA LYS A 12 13.80 -2.73 -9.93
C LYS A 12 14.77 -2.18 -8.87
N GLY A 13 14.65 -2.66 -7.62
CA GLY A 13 15.51 -2.27 -6.50
C GLY A 13 15.13 -0.94 -5.83
N GLU A 14 14.05 -0.28 -6.26
CA GLU A 14 13.56 0.96 -5.66
C GLU A 14 12.24 0.75 -4.91
N ASN A 15 12.05 1.52 -3.84
CA ASN A 15 10.82 1.50 -3.04
C ASN A 15 9.77 2.45 -3.61
N TYR A 16 8.54 1.94 -3.71
CA TYR A 16 7.36 2.71 -4.08
C TYR A 16 6.24 2.49 -3.08
N ASP A 17 5.43 3.51 -2.86
CA ASP A 17 4.16 3.40 -2.16
C ASP A 17 3.11 2.79 -3.09
N LEU A 18 2.38 1.79 -2.59
CA LEU A 18 1.15 1.33 -3.22
C LEU A 18 0.05 2.34 -2.95
N ILE A 19 -0.41 3.01 -4.01
CA ILE A 19 -1.38 4.10 -3.93
C ILE A 19 -2.67 3.81 -4.72
N GLY A 20 -2.73 2.68 -5.41
CA GLY A 20 -3.86 2.24 -6.20
C GLY A 20 -3.83 0.73 -6.42
N ILE A 21 -4.98 0.07 -6.39
CA ILE A 21 -5.15 -1.36 -6.65
C ILE A 21 -6.52 -1.67 -7.22
N LYS A 22 -6.54 -2.50 -8.26
CA LYS A 22 -7.70 -3.19 -8.78
C LYS A 22 -7.42 -4.69 -8.71
N GLY A 23 -8.00 -5.35 -7.70
CA GLY A 23 -7.74 -6.73 -7.33
C GLY A 23 -7.50 -6.83 -5.82
N GLU A 24 -7.13 -8.00 -5.33
CA GLU A 24 -6.89 -8.24 -3.90
C GLU A 24 -5.48 -8.78 -3.67
N LEU A 25 -4.66 -8.07 -2.89
CA LEU A 25 -3.37 -8.55 -2.42
C LEU A 25 -3.54 -9.47 -1.20
N ILE A 26 -2.47 -10.20 -0.87
CA ILE A 26 -2.46 -11.03 0.34
C ILE A 26 -2.73 -10.17 1.58
N SER A 27 -3.71 -10.60 2.38
CA SER A 27 -3.97 -10.05 3.70
C SER A 27 -3.60 -11.06 4.79
N PRO A 28 -3.41 -10.61 6.05
CA PRO A 28 -3.20 -11.48 7.20
C PRO A 28 -4.21 -12.63 7.34
N LYS A 29 -5.44 -12.44 6.86
CA LYS A 29 -6.50 -13.46 6.87
C LYS A 29 -6.08 -14.73 6.11
N LYS A 30 -5.28 -14.59 5.04
CA LYS A 30 -4.76 -15.75 4.28
C LYS A 30 -3.86 -16.65 5.13
N PHE A 31 -3.29 -16.12 6.20
CA PHE A 31 -2.45 -16.84 7.16
C PHE A 31 -3.21 -17.20 8.44
N GLY A 32 -4.55 -17.07 8.46
CA GLY A 32 -5.37 -17.37 9.64
C GLY A 32 -5.28 -16.34 10.76
N MET A 33 -4.80 -15.12 10.46
CA MET A 33 -4.65 -14.04 11.44
C MET A 33 -5.67 -12.93 11.22
N SER A 34 -6.20 -12.37 12.30
CA SER A 34 -7.11 -11.21 12.27
C SER A 34 -6.43 -9.99 12.85
N THR A 35 -6.60 -8.83 12.22
CA THR A 35 -5.93 -7.60 12.65
C THR A 35 -6.83 -6.73 13.53
N LYS A 36 -6.19 -5.88 14.34
CA LYS A 36 -6.82 -4.76 15.03
C LYS A 36 -6.09 -3.47 14.68
N VAL A 37 -6.77 -2.34 14.81
CA VAL A 37 -6.16 -1.01 14.65
C VAL A 37 -4.92 -0.92 15.54
N TYR A 38 -3.80 -0.58 14.92
CA TYR A 38 -2.49 -0.52 15.59
C TYR A 38 -2.13 0.92 15.99
N SER A 39 -2.45 1.90 15.13
CA SER A 39 -2.17 3.31 15.37
C SER A 39 -3.14 4.20 14.57
N THR A 40 -3.11 5.51 14.83
CA THR A 40 -3.90 6.50 14.07
C THR A 40 -3.49 6.63 12.60
N GLY A 41 -2.38 6.01 12.20
CA GLY A 41 -1.96 5.85 10.80
C GLY A 41 -2.09 4.41 10.30
N CYS A 42 -2.52 3.45 11.11
CA CYS A 42 -2.64 2.04 10.72
C CYS A 42 -4.00 1.48 11.12
N TRP A 43 -5.04 2.02 10.49
CA TRP A 43 -6.44 1.62 10.67
C TRP A 43 -6.69 0.19 10.17
N ARG A 44 -6.02 -0.23 9.09
CA ARG A 44 -6.04 -1.64 8.62
C ARG A 44 -5.48 -2.63 9.65
N GLY A 45 -4.64 -2.16 10.57
CA GLY A 45 -3.94 -3.00 11.54
C GLY A 45 -2.79 -3.81 10.95
N PHE A 46 -2.45 -3.59 9.68
CA PHE A 46 -1.28 -4.16 9.02
C PHE A 46 -0.81 -3.30 7.84
N TYR A 47 0.44 -3.50 7.46
CA TYR A 47 1.03 -3.05 6.21
C TYR A 47 2.08 -4.08 5.76
N ALA A 48 2.36 -4.14 4.46
CA ALA A 48 3.21 -5.13 3.86
C ALA A 48 4.20 -4.52 2.86
N THR A 49 5.36 -5.17 2.74
CA THR A 49 6.33 -4.92 1.67
C THR A 49 6.28 -6.09 0.71
N TYR A 50 6.03 -5.79 -0.56
CA TYR A 50 6.12 -6.74 -1.65
C TYR A 50 7.29 -6.39 -2.56
N GLU A 51 7.73 -7.35 -3.35
CA GLU A 51 8.75 -7.17 -4.37
C GLU A 51 8.27 -7.78 -5.69
N ILE A 52 8.36 -7.02 -6.77
CA ILE A 52 8.16 -7.53 -8.12
C ILE A 52 9.52 -8.04 -8.62
N THR A 53 9.61 -9.36 -8.75
CA THR A 53 10.80 -10.05 -9.29
C THR A 53 10.51 -10.62 -10.68
N GLU A 54 11.53 -11.17 -11.36
CA GLU A 54 11.33 -11.93 -12.60
C GLU A 54 10.42 -13.15 -12.40
N ALA A 55 10.44 -13.76 -11.21
CA ALA A 55 9.60 -14.90 -10.86
C ALA A 55 8.16 -14.50 -10.50
N GLY A 56 7.86 -13.20 -10.44
CA GLY A 56 6.57 -12.64 -10.05
C GLY A 56 6.59 -11.88 -8.72
N LEU A 57 5.40 -11.50 -8.25
CA LEU A 57 5.19 -10.72 -7.04
C LEU A 57 5.38 -11.59 -5.79
N ARG A 58 6.25 -11.12 -4.88
CA ARG A 58 6.58 -11.79 -3.62
C ARG A 58 6.23 -10.91 -2.43
N LEU A 59 5.65 -11.49 -1.38
CA LEU A 59 5.54 -10.82 -0.08
C LEU A 59 6.87 -11.02 0.67
N ARG A 60 7.50 -9.90 1.07
CA ARG A 60 8.82 -9.85 1.72
C ARG A 60 8.74 -9.56 3.21
N THR A 61 7.88 -8.61 3.56
CA THR A 61 7.67 -8.19 4.95
C THR A 61 6.19 -8.03 5.21
N LEU A 62 5.75 -8.48 6.38
CA LEU A 62 4.39 -8.25 6.86
C LEU A 62 4.46 -7.78 8.30
N THR A 63 3.98 -6.57 8.57
CA THR A 63 3.80 -6.05 9.92
C THR A 63 2.32 -5.96 10.24
N LEU A 64 1.90 -6.52 11.37
CA LEU A 64 0.50 -6.46 11.80
C LEU A 64 0.38 -6.42 13.32
N SER A 65 -0.75 -5.90 13.80
CA SER A 65 -1.20 -6.12 15.18
C SER A 65 -2.33 -7.16 15.18
N GLU A 66 -2.03 -8.36 15.67
CA GLU A 66 -3.00 -9.45 15.73
C GLU A 66 -3.99 -9.23 16.88
N LYS A 67 -5.27 -9.49 16.64
CA LYS A 67 -6.38 -9.15 17.54
C LYS A 67 -6.25 -9.84 18.90
N ASP A 68 -5.98 -11.15 18.89
CA ASP A 68 -5.91 -12.02 20.07
C ASP A 68 -4.47 -12.28 20.52
N ASN A 69 -3.49 -11.57 19.93
CA ASN A 69 -2.06 -11.78 20.15
C ASN A 69 -1.61 -13.22 19.76
N LYS A 70 -2.34 -13.86 18.83
CA LYS A 70 -2.12 -15.25 18.37
C LYS A 70 -1.42 -15.25 17.02
N TYR A 71 -0.16 -14.86 17.02
CA TYR A 71 0.68 -14.85 15.82
C TYR A 71 0.97 -16.27 15.31
N GLN A 72 0.60 -16.54 14.05
CA GLN A 72 0.84 -17.81 13.37
C GLN A 72 2.13 -17.74 12.53
N PRO A 73 2.99 -18.77 12.54
CA PRO A 73 4.16 -18.77 11.67
C PRO A 73 3.76 -18.76 10.19
N ILE A 74 4.46 -17.97 9.37
CA ILE A 74 4.29 -17.92 7.91
C ILE A 74 5.51 -18.61 7.29
N ASN A 75 5.34 -19.72 6.57
CA ASN A 75 6.45 -20.51 6.02
C ASN A 75 7.55 -20.81 7.07
N ASN A 76 7.15 -21.21 8.28
CA ASN A 76 8.02 -21.45 9.45
C ASN A 76 8.74 -20.21 10.02
N ILE A 77 8.51 -19.02 9.47
CA ILE A 77 9.03 -17.76 10.00
C ILE A 77 8.08 -17.25 11.08
N ARG A 78 8.63 -16.96 12.26
CA ARG A 78 7.92 -16.30 13.36
C ARG A 78 8.16 -14.80 13.30
N PRO A 79 7.21 -13.97 13.76
CA PRO A 79 7.42 -12.55 13.75
C PRO A 79 8.27 -12.10 14.94
N GLU A 80 8.98 -11.00 14.75
CA GLU A 80 9.61 -10.24 15.80
C GLU A 80 8.58 -9.29 16.40
N LYS A 81 8.39 -9.33 17.71
CA LYS A 81 7.46 -8.42 18.40
C LYS A 81 8.02 -7.01 18.40
N GLY A 82 7.20 -6.06 17.97
CA GLY A 82 7.47 -4.64 18.09
C GLY A 82 7.13 -4.11 19.48
N THR A 83 7.41 -2.82 19.68
CA THR A 83 7.29 -2.15 20.97
C THR A 83 5.84 -1.84 21.35
N TRP A 84 4.95 -1.70 20.36
CA TRP A 84 3.60 -1.17 20.55
C TRP A 84 2.51 -2.21 20.28
N GLY A 85 2.87 -3.50 20.27
CA GLY A 85 1.94 -4.62 20.10
C GLY A 85 1.66 -5.03 18.65
N GLU A 86 2.41 -4.45 17.70
CA GLU A 86 2.64 -5.01 16.38
C GLU A 86 3.69 -6.13 16.42
N ALA A 87 3.72 -6.95 15.38
CA ALA A 87 4.82 -7.86 15.13
C ALA A 87 5.13 -7.90 13.63
N THR A 88 6.40 -8.08 13.30
CA THR A 88 6.91 -8.02 11.94
C THR A 88 7.49 -9.37 11.54
N TYR A 89 6.99 -9.92 10.44
CA TYR A 89 7.59 -11.04 9.74
C TYR A 89 8.60 -10.50 8.74
N ASN A 90 9.89 -10.76 8.96
CA ASN A 90 10.97 -10.40 8.06
C ASN A 90 11.36 -11.59 7.16
N ASN A 91 12.02 -11.31 6.03
CA ASN A 91 12.59 -12.33 5.13
C ASN A 91 11.57 -13.34 4.60
N LEU A 92 10.33 -12.92 4.38
CA LEU A 92 9.34 -13.75 3.71
C LEU A 92 9.72 -13.93 2.24
N ASP A 93 9.42 -15.13 1.72
CA ASP A 93 9.41 -15.40 0.28
C ASP A 93 8.12 -16.14 -0.06
N VAL A 94 7.00 -15.42 0.03
CA VAL A 94 5.67 -15.98 -0.25
C VAL A 94 5.24 -15.53 -1.65
N ASN A 95 4.95 -16.49 -2.52
CA ASN A 95 4.39 -16.19 -3.85
C ASN A 95 3.01 -15.53 -3.73
N VAL A 96 2.82 -14.43 -4.45
CA VAL A 96 1.56 -13.69 -4.54
C VAL A 96 1.04 -13.81 -5.96
N PRO A 97 0.14 -14.78 -6.26
CA PRO A 97 -0.44 -14.98 -7.60
C PRO A 97 -1.51 -13.92 -7.88
N PHE A 98 -1.12 -12.65 -7.82
CA PHE A 98 -2.02 -11.52 -8.00
C PHE A 98 -2.26 -11.26 -9.49
N SER A 99 -3.53 -11.18 -9.86
CA SER A 99 -3.96 -10.74 -11.19
C SER A 99 -4.81 -9.49 -11.04
N GLY A 100 -4.37 -8.39 -11.66
CA GLY A 100 -4.98 -7.08 -11.50
C GLY A 100 -4.03 -5.94 -11.83
N THR A 101 -4.42 -4.73 -11.47
CA THR A 101 -3.61 -3.53 -11.71
C THR A 101 -3.25 -2.87 -10.39
N ILE A 102 -2.00 -2.46 -10.22
CA ILE A 102 -1.52 -1.66 -9.10
C ILE A 102 -0.98 -0.32 -9.60
N ARG A 103 -1.09 0.71 -8.77
CA ARG A 103 -0.48 2.02 -9.00
C ARG A 103 0.56 2.28 -7.93
N LEU A 104 1.79 2.48 -8.39
CA LEU A 104 2.98 2.69 -7.58
C LEU A 104 3.37 4.16 -7.66
N ALA A 105 3.82 4.75 -6.57
CA ALA A 105 4.36 6.10 -6.61
C ALA A 105 5.55 6.30 -5.68
N LYS A 106 6.40 7.25 -6.03
CA LYS A 106 7.51 7.72 -5.18
C LYS A 106 7.75 9.20 -5.43
N ASP A 107 8.69 9.78 -4.68
CA ASP A 107 9.00 11.21 -4.73
C ASP A 107 7.80 12.07 -4.30
N PHE A 108 7.34 11.84 -3.08
CA PHE A 108 6.20 12.53 -2.48
C PHE A 108 6.44 14.05 -2.34
N ILE A 109 5.39 14.82 -2.59
CA ILE A 109 5.36 16.28 -2.52
C ILE A 109 4.61 16.67 -1.26
N TRP A 110 5.35 17.05 -0.21
CA TRP A 110 4.81 17.32 1.12
C TRP A 110 3.76 18.43 1.14
N GLU A 111 3.85 19.40 0.25
CA GLU A 111 2.87 20.46 0.09
C GLU A 111 1.50 19.93 -0.34
N LEU A 112 1.42 18.72 -0.89
CA LEU A 112 0.17 18.09 -1.34
C LEU A 112 -0.35 17.03 -0.35
N TYR A 113 0.24 16.98 0.85
CA TYR A 113 -0.15 16.03 1.88
C TYR A 113 -1.59 16.21 2.35
N ILE A 114 -2.29 15.08 2.48
CA ILE A 114 -3.62 15.00 3.09
C ILE A 114 -3.59 14.17 4.37
N HIS A 115 -4.32 14.64 5.38
CA HIS A 115 -4.32 14.09 6.73
C HIS A 115 -5.10 12.78 6.89
N MET A 116 -5.77 12.30 5.84
CA MET A 116 -6.76 11.23 5.91
C MET A 116 -6.61 10.27 4.72
N GLY A 117 -6.81 8.98 4.98
CA GLY A 117 -6.76 7.94 3.94
C GLY A 117 -5.37 7.75 3.33
N TYR A 118 -5.33 7.26 2.09
CA TYR A 118 -4.10 7.15 1.32
C TYR A 118 -3.80 8.46 0.59
N GLN A 119 -2.51 8.76 0.41
CA GLN A 119 -2.10 9.92 -0.39
C GLN A 119 -2.53 9.74 -1.85
N LYS A 120 -2.98 10.84 -2.48
CA LYS A 120 -3.46 10.81 -3.86
C LYS A 120 -2.30 10.73 -4.87
N PRO A 121 -2.49 10.08 -6.04
CA PRO A 121 -1.43 9.96 -7.05
C PRO A 121 -0.79 11.30 -7.47
N THR A 122 -1.57 12.38 -7.54
CA THR A 122 -1.08 13.72 -7.89
C THR A 122 -0.10 14.33 -6.87
N ALA A 123 -0.03 13.77 -5.66
CA ALA A 123 0.92 14.19 -4.62
C ALA A 123 2.32 13.59 -4.81
N PHE A 124 2.57 12.87 -5.90
CA PHE A 124 3.86 12.25 -6.20
C PHE A 124 4.41 12.77 -7.54
N LYS A 125 5.75 12.76 -7.69
CA LYS A 125 6.39 13.09 -8.97
C LYS A 125 6.45 11.90 -9.91
N THR A 126 6.73 10.72 -9.37
CA THR A 126 6.86 9.49 -10.16
C THR A 126 5.66 8.59 -9.88
N VAL A 127 4.89 8.26 -10.92
CA VAL A 127 3.71 7.38 -10.81
C VAL A 127 3.69 6.37 -11.94
N TYR A 128 3.64 5.09 -11.57
CA TYR A 128 3.53 3.97 -12.49
C TYR A 128 2.24 3.20 -12.28
N GLU A 129 1.64 2.76 -13.37
CA GLU A 129 0.55 1.80 -13.37
C GLU A 129 1.06 0.48 -13.94
N ILE A 130 0.91 -0.60 -13.17
CA ILE A 130 1.42 -1.93 -13.51
C ILE A 130 0.26 -2.91 -13.49
N THR A 131 0.04 -3.60 -14.61
CA THR A 131 -0.87 -4.76 -14.66
C THR A 131 -0.07 -6.02 -14.49
N LEU A 132 -0.54 -6.88 -13.58
CA LEU A 132 0.03 -8.18 -13.30
C LEU A 132 -0.97 -9.29 -13.63
N GLU A 133 -0.45 -10.43 -14.09
CA GLU A 133 -1.16 -11.68 -14.24
C GLU A 133 -0.37 -12.79 -13.53
N ASP A 134 -1.00 -13.48 -12.58
CA ASP A 134 -0.34 -14.50 -11.74
C ASP A 134 0.96 -13.97 -11.11
N GLY A 135 0.92 -12.71 -10.65
CA GLY A 135 2.06 -12.01 -10.05
C GLY A 135 3.12 -11.51 -11.04
N ARG A 136 3.00 -11.77 -12.35
CA ARG A 136 3.98 -11.32 -13.37
C ARG A 136 3.52 -10.05 -14.07
N VAL A 137 4.44 -9.12 -14.31
CA VAL A 137 4.14 -7.88 -15.02
C VAL A 137 3.81 -8.17 -16.49
N VAL A 138 2.61 -7.82 -16.92
CA VAL A 138 2.17 -7.90 -18.32
C VAL A 138 2.04 -6.52 -18.99
N LYS A 139 1.92 -5.46 -18.18
CA LYS A 139 1.84 -4.08 -18.67
C LYS A 139 2.46 -3.11 -17.67
N LEU A 140 3.19 -2.13 -18.17
CA LEU A 140 3.73 -1.00 -17.41
C LEU A 140 3.40 0.29 -18.16
N GLN A 141 2.85 1.27 -17.44
CA GLN A 141 2.54 2.58 -17.97
C GLN A 141 3.10 3.67 -17.05
N ASP A 142 3.82 4.62 -17.63
CA ASP A 142 4.23 5.84 -16.93
C ASP A 142 3.08 6.85 -16.93
N LYS A 143 2.63 7.21 -15.73
CA LYS A 143 1.55 8.16 -15.48
C LYS A 143 2.05 9.48 -14.90
N SER A 144 3.36 9.64 -14.72
CA SER A 144 3.97 10.79 -14.03
C SER A 144 3.59 12.12 -14.67
N LYS A 145 3.63 12.21 -16.01
CA LYS A 145 3.23 13.43 -16.75
C LYS A 145 1.75 13.75 -16.60
N GLU A 146 0.89 12.73 -16.66
CA GLU A 146 -0.55 12.89 -16.46
C GLU A 146 -0.83 13.43 -15.04
N MET A 147 -0.12 12.93 -14.03
CA MET A 147 -0.25 13.38 -12.65
C MET A 147 0.30 14.79 -12.43
N GLU A 148 1.34 15.19 -13.18
CA GLU A 148 1.85 16.56 -13.19
C GLU A 148 0.82 17.55 -13.75
N GLU A 149 0.17 17.23 -14.87
CA GLU A 149 -0.87 18.07 -15.49
C GLU A 149 -2.10 18.25 -14.59
N LYS A 150 -2.46 17.22 -13.83
CA LYS A 150 -3.58 17.23 -12.86
C LYS A 150 -3.20 17.77 -11.48
N ARG A 151 -1.92 18.07 -11.23
CA ARG A 151 -1.38 18.37 -9.90
C ARG A 151 -2.03 19.59 -9.27
N GLY A 152 -2.31 19.52 -7.97
CA GLY A 152 -2.83 20.65 -7.18
C GLY A 152 -4.34 20.91 -7.34
N ALA A 153 -5.00 20.38 -8.37
CA ALA A 153 -6.45 20.50 -8.53
C ALA A 153 -7.21 19.87 -7.36
N PHE A 154 -6.78 18.67 -6.92
CA PHE A 154 -7.38 17.97 -5.79
C PHE A 154 -7.20 18.72 -4.47
N LYS A 155 -5.97 19.16 -4.14
CA LYS A 155 -5.70 19.88 -2.89
C LYS A 155 -6.54 21.16 -2.79
N LYS A 156 -6.61 21.92 -3.88
CA LYS A 156 -7.43 23.14 -3.94
C LYS A 156 -8.90 22.83 -3.66
N ALA A 157 -9.46 21.79 -4.27
CA ALA A 157 -10.84 21.37 -4.02
C ALA A 157 -11.05 20.87 -2.57
N TYR A 158 -10.08 20.14 -2.02
CA TYR A 158 -10.11 19.64 -0.65
C TYR A 158 -10.13 20.78 0.38
N GLU A 159 -9.35 21.83 0.16
CA GLU A 159 -9.28 22.99 1.05
C GLU A 159 -10.52 23.90 0.94
N THR A 160 -11.17 23.98 -0.22
CA THR A 160 -12.27 24.94 -0.43
C THR A 160 -13.67 24.40 -0.16
N ASP A 161 -13.93 23.10 -0.34
CA ASP A 161 -15.32 22.63 -0.54
C ASP A 161 -15.83 21.63 0.51
N GLY A 162 -14.96 21.02 1.34
CA GLY A 162 -15.35 20.06 2.39
C GLY A 162 -16.07 18.77 1.90
N ARG A 163 -16.51 18.72 0.64
CA ARG A 163 -17.21 17.60 -0.02
C ARG A 163 -16.30 16.41 -0.30
N THR A 164 -14.99 16.60 -0.19
CA THR A 164 -13.93 15.59 -0.36
C THR A 164 -13.65 14.79 0.90
N ILE A 165 -14.36 15.03 2.01
CA ILE A 165 -14.15 14.31 3.27
C ILE A 165 -14.35 12.80 3.02
N ALA A 166 -15.45 12.38 2.39
CA ALA A 166 -15.69 10.95 2.10
C ALA A 166 -14.58 10.29 1.25
N ASP A 167 -14.10 10.98 0.20
CA ASP A 167 -13.02 10.49 -0.67
C ASP A 167 -11.65 10.47 0.03
N ALA A 168 -11.43 11.38 0.98
CA ALA A 168 -10.24 11.41 1.82
C ALA A 168 -10.30 10.36 2.95
N PHE A 169 -11.49 9.93 3.35
CA PHE A 169 -11.69 8.80 4.27
C PHE A 169 -11.64 7.44 3.56
N SER A 170 -11.62 7.42 2.22
CA SER A 170 -11.58 6.18 1.47
C SER A 170 -10.29 5.41 1.76
N LEU A 171 -10.44 4.23 2.36
CA LEU A 171 -9.41 3.20 2.40
C LEU A 171 -9.37 2.40 1.08
N ASN A 172 -10.20 2.76 0.11
CA ASN A 172 -10.21 2.11 -1.19
C ASN A 172 -9.18 2.81 -2.07
N MET A 173 -8.15 2.06 -2.42
CA MET A 173 -7.13 2.44 -3.40
C MET A 173 -7.68 2.31 -4.83
N GLU A 174 -8.87 2.84 -5.12
CA GLU A 174 -9.44 2.75 -6.47
C GLU A 174 -8.55 3.50 -7.48
N LEU A 175 -8.41 2.92 -8.67
CA LEU A 175 -7.69 3.56 -9.77
C LEU A 175 -8.60 4.64 -10.36
N GLU A 176 -8.45 5.88 -9.90
CA GLU A 176 -8.96 7.08 -10.58
C GLU A 176 -8.39 7.21 -12.01
#